data_AF-A0A0D6ETJ8-F1
#
_entry.id   AF-A0A0D6ETJ8-F1
#
_cell.length_a   1.000
_cell.length_b   1.000
_cell.length_c   1.000
_cell.angle_alpha   90.00
_cell.angle_beta   90.00
_cell.angle_gamma   90.00
#
_symmetry.space_group_name_H-M   'P 1'
#
loop_
_entity.id
_entity.type
_entity.pdbx_description
1 polymer ?
#
loop_
_entity_poly.entity_id
_entity_poly.type
_entity_poly.pdbx_seq_one_letter_code
_entity_poly.pdbx_strand_id
1 'polypeptide(L)'
;MSASHPLAPRILPTCRRFPEQASALFQAFVDLSLAQQWRDLEVLELDHCRCAILRGRPKTPAKSPPAVVLPMGLQTPTTLASFALALPPSIPSDLLTHLVHSLSSVLTALDSLPPPSTASPSSDPPASTEPPTVYLAIVEKDGSIVYYVLRQGIVSPKEVPE
;
A
#
# COMPACT_ATOMS: atom_id res chain seq x y z
N MET A 1 -17.29 -11.55 -8.66
CA MET A 1 -17.40 -10.73 -7.43
C MET A 1 -18.79 -10.89 -6.86
N SER A 2 -18.95 -11.40 -5.64
CA SER A 2 -20.28 -11.57 -5.05
C SER A 2 -20.70 -10.27 -4.36
N ALA A 3 -21.71 -9.59 -4.91
CA ALA A 3 -22.32 -8.41 -4.29
C ALA A 3 -22.93 -8.71 -2.91
N SER A 4 -23.10 -10.00 -2.57
CA SER A 4 -23.64 -10.48 -1.30
C SER A 4 -22.62 -10.55 -0.16
N HIS A 5 -21.33 -10.30 -0.43
CA HIS A 5 -20.30 -10.36 0.61
C HIS A 5 -20.46 -9.21 1.62
N PRO A 6 -20.33 -9.42 2.95
CA PRO A 6 -20.58 -8.39 3.97
C PRO A 6 -19.66 -7.17 3.83
N LEU A 7 -18.43 -7.35 3.32
CA LEU A 7 -17.49 -6.27 3.05
C LEU A 7 -17.68 -5.58 1.70
N ALA A 8 -18.58 -6.08 0.84
CA ALA A 8 -18.80 -5.54 -0.50
C ALA A 8 -19.12 -4.04 -0.52
N PRO A 9 -19.97 -3.49 0.37
CA PRO A 9 -20.27 -2.06 0.37
C PRO A 9 -19.04 -1.16 0.55
N ARG A 10 -17.98 -1.65 1.23
CA ARG A 10 -16.77 -0.88 1.52
C ARG A 10 -15.77 -0.83 0.37
N ILE A 11 -15.86 -1.75 -0.60
CA ILE A 11 -14.82 -1.94 -1.62
C ILE A 11 -15.38 -1.91 -3.05
N LEU A 12 -16.64 -2.29 -3.27
CA LEU A 12 -17.22 -2.35 -4.61
C LEU A 12 -17.25 -1.02 -5.38
N PRO A 13 -17.48 0.16 -4.75
CA PRO A 13 -17.38 1.43 -5.46
C PRO A 13 -16.01 1.60 -6.14
N THR A 14 -14.93 1.33 -5.39
CA THR A 14 -13.57 1.42 -5.90
C THR A 14 -13.25 0.32 -6.92
N CYS A 15 -13.74 -0.91 -6.73
CA CYS A 15 -13.63 -1.97 -7.74
C CYS A 15 -14.29 -1.58 -9.08
N ARG A 16 -15.42 -0.86 -9.04
CA ARG A 16 -16.09 -0.38 -10.27
C ARG A 16 -15.29 0.74 -10.94
N ARG A 17 -14.61 1.58 -10.16
CA ARG A 17 -13.75 2.65 -10.68
C ARG A 17 -12.48 2.10 -11.34
N PHE A 18 -11.92 1.01 -10.81
CA PHE A 18 -10.69 0.38 -11.30
C PHE A 18 -10.93 -1.09 -11.72
N PRO A 19 -11.62 -1.34 -12.84
CA PRO A 19 -12.06 -2.68 -13.26
C PRO A 19 -10.89 -3.67 -13.47
N GLU A 20 -9.77 -3.20 -14.01
CA GLU A 20 -8.57 -4.03 -14.25
C GLU A 20 -7.94 -4.56 -12.95
N GLN A 21 -8.06 -3.79 -11.86
CA GLN A 21 -7.54 -4.15 -10.55
C GLN A 21 -8.59 -4.84 -9.66
N ALA A 22 -9.86 -4.81 -10.08
CA ALA A 22 -11.00 -5.05 -9.22
C ALA A 22 -10.90 -6.39 -8.46
N SER A 23 -10.60 -7.49 -9.17
CA SER A 23 -10.56 -8.83 -8.55
C SER A 23 -9.50 -8.90 -7.46
N ALA A 24 -8.27 -8.46 -7.79
CA ALA A 24 -7.16 -8.46 -6.86
C ALA A 24 -7.43 -7.55 -5.66
N LEU A 25 -7.97 -6.35 -5.90
CA LEU A 25 -8.34 -5.39 -4.86
C LEU A 25 -9.37 -5.98 -3.89
N PHE A 26 -10.43 -6.61 -4.42
CA PHE A 26 -11.47 -7.22 -3.59
C PHE A 26 -10.92 -8.38 -2.75
N GLN A 27 -10.18 -9.30 -3.37
CA GLN A 27 -9.64 -10.47 -2.71
C GLN A 27 -8.62 -10.09 -1.63
N ALA A 28 -7.69 -9.18 -1.93
CA ALA A 28 -6.74 -8.66 -0.95
C ALA A 28 -7.46 -7.93 0.20
N PHE A 29 -8.49 -7.13 -0.08
CA PHE A 29 -9.25 -6.45 0.97
C PHE A 29 -9.94 -7.44 1.92
N VAL A 30 -10.55 -8.49 1.37
CA VAL A 30 -11.21 -9.53 2.17
C VAL A 30 -10.20 -10.34 2.98
N ASP A 31 -9.09 -10.77 2.38
CA ASP A 31 -8.02 -11.50 3.06
C ASP A 31 -7.42 -10.67 4.21
N LEU A 32 -7.03 -9.43 3.94
CA LEU A 32 -6.48 -8.52 4.95
C LEU A 32 -7.48 -8.23 6.06
N SER A 33 -8.76 -8.05 5.74
CA SER A 33 -9.81 -7.74 6.73
C SER A 33 -10.16 -8.94 7.61
N LEU A 34 -10.31 -10.13 7.03
CA LEU A 34 -10.93 -11.28 7.69
C LEU A 34 -9.91 -12.35 8.10
N ALA A 35 -9.02 -12.73 7.18
CA ALA A 35 -8.04 -13.77 7.44
C ALA A 35 -6.85 -13.23 8.25
N GLN A 36 -6.25 -12.13 7.77
CA GLN A 36 -5.11 -11.51 8.46
C GLN A 36 -5.52 -10.50 9.54
N GLN A 37 -6.79 -10.08 9.56
CA GLN A 37 -7.38 -9.21 10.58
C GLN A 37 -6.58 -7.91 10.81
N TRP A 38 -6.16 -7.27 9.71
CA TRP A 38 -5.53 -5.97 9.75
C TRP A 38 -6.47 -4.94 10.37
N ARG A 39 -5.88 -4.02 11.14
CA ARG A 39 -6.58 -2.91 11.80
C ARG A 39 -6.55 -1.69 10.90
N ASP A 40 -7.56 -0.84 11.04
CA ASP A 40 -7.64 0.46 10.36
C ASP A 40 -7.51 0.35 8.83
N LEU A 41 -8.02 -0.74 8.24
CA LEU A 41 -7.89 -1.01 6.81
C LEU A 41 -8.80 -0.06 6.01
N GLU A 42 -8.17 0.79 5.20
CA GLU A 42 -8.79 1.75 4.29
C GLU A 42 -8.34 1.51 2.85
N VAL A 43 -9.17 1.99 1.92
CA VAL A 43 -8.92 1.92 0.48
C VAL A 43 -8.64 3.34 0.01
N LEU A 44 -7.49 3.56 -0.63
CA LEU A 44 -7.12 4.87 -1.16
C LEU A 44 -7.12 4.80 -2.68
N GLU A 45 -7.88 5.69 -3.30
CA GLU A 45 -7.98 5.83 -4.75
C GLU A 45 -6.91 6.78 -5.25
N LEU A 46 -6.11 6.34 -6.22
CA LEU A 46 -4.96 7.09 -6.73
C LEU A 46 -5.16 7.32 -8.22
N ASP A 47 -5.98 8.33 -8.53
CA ASP A 47 -6.47 8.64 -9.88
C ASP A 47 -5.35 8.81 -10.90
N HIS A 48 -4.26 9.48 -10.53
CA HIS A 48 -3.11 9.76 -11.40
C HIS A 48 -2.42 8.49 -11.91
N CYS A 49 -2.42 7.42 -11.11
CA CYS A 49 -1.81 6.16 -11.49
C CYS A 49 -2.87 5.09 -11.84
N ARG A 50 -4.14 5.49 -11.87
CA ARG A 50 -5.28 4.68 -12.30
C ARG A 50 -5.41 3.36 -11.53
N CYS A 51 -5.11 3.40 -10.23
CA CYS A 51 -5.23 2.25 -9.34
C CYS A 51 -5.69 2.67 -7.94
N ALA A 52 -5.97 1.68 -7.10
CA ALA A 52 -6.23 1.83 -5.68
C ALA A 52 -5.21 1.03 -4.86
N ILE A 53 -4.95 1.47 -3.63
CA ILE A 53 -4.11 0.78 -2.65
C ILE A 53 -4.91 0.51 -1.38
N LEU A 54 -4.41 -0.40 -0.56
CA LEU A 54 -4.95 -0.67 0.77
C LEU A 54 -3.95 -0.16 1.81
N ARG A 55 -4.42 0.63 2.78
CA ARG A 55 -3.59 1.10 3.90
C ARG A 55 -4.17 0.57 5.20
N GLY A 56 -3.32 0.12 6.11
CA GLY A 56 -3.76 -0.40 7.41
C GLY A 56 -2.59 -0.82 8.28
N ARG A 57 -2.87 -1.54 9.36
CA ARG A 57 -1.85 -2.06 10.30
C ARG A 57 -1.98 -3.57 10.45
N PRO A 58 -0.91 -4.35 10.24
CA PRO A 58 -0.90 -5.79 10.51
C PRO A 58 -1.36 -6.11 11.94
N LYS A 59 -2.03 -7.25 12.15
CA LYS A 59 -2.44 -7.68 13.50
C LYS A 59 -1.24 -8.00 14.40
N THR A 60 -0.21 -8.61 13.81
CA THR A 60 0.98 -9.09 14.52
C THR A 60 2.23 -8.48 13.87
N PRO A 61 3.15 -7.89 14.66
CA PRO A 61 3.09 -7.68 16.12
C PRO A 61 2.03 -6.63 16.53
N ALA A 62 1.62 -6.61 17.81
CA ALA A 62 0.53 -5.75 18.30
C ALA A 62 0.76 -4.24 18.07
N LYS A 63 2.02 -3.80 18.01
CA LYS A 63 2.45 -2.43 17.67
C LYS A 63 3.09 -2.35 16.29
N SER A 64 2.47 -2.98 15.28
CA SER A 64 2.92 -2.87 13.89
C SER A 64 2.77 -1.43 13.38
N PRO A 65 3.77 -0.91 12.63
CA PRO A 65 3.62 0.37 11.94
C PRO A 65 2.56 0.28 10.83
N PRO A 66 2.01 1.41 10.38
CA PRO A 66 1.18 1.46 9.18
C PRO A 66 1.91 0.88 7.98
N ALA A 67 1.16 0.16 7.15
CA ALA A 67 1.65 -0.45 5.93
C ALA A 67 0.67 -0.18 4.79
N VAL A 68 1.21 -0.20 3.58
CA VAL A 68 0.48 -0.05 2.33
C VAL A 68 0.59 -1.32 1.52
N VAL A 69 -0.48 -1.74 0.89
CA VAL A 69 -0.55 -2.90 0.02
C VAL A 69 -1.03 -2.46 -1.36
N LEU A 70 -0.31 -2.86 -2.41
CA LEU A 70 -0.72 -2.72 -3.80
C LEU A 70 -1.26 -4.07 -4.30
N PRO A 71 -2.58 -4.23 -4.48
CA PRO A 71 -3.16 -5.45 -5.04
C PRO A 71 -3.01 -5.49 -6.56
N MET A 72 -2.59 -6.63 -7.09
CA MET A 72 -2.45 -6.83 -8.53
C MET A 72 -2.72 -8.28 -8.93
N GLY A 73 -3.15 -8.50 -10.16
CA GLY A 73 -3.25 -9.85 -10.71
C GLY A 73 -1.88 -10.38 -11.11
N LEU A 74 -1.68 -11.71 -11.07
CA LEU A 74 -0.43 -12.36 -11.50
C LEU A 74 0.02 -11.97 -12.93
N GLN A 75 -0.94 -11.77 -13.84
CA GLN A 75 -0.68 -11.45 -15.24
C GLN A 75 -0.54 -9.94 -15.49
N THR A 76 -0.75 -9.12 -14.48
CA THR A 76 -0.66 -7.66 -14.59
C THR A 76 0.80 -7.26 -14.45
N PRO A 77 1.41 -6.57 -15.44
CA PRO A 77 2.78 -6.10 -15.31
C PRO A 77 2.89 -5.03 -14.21
N THR A 78 3.86 -5.17 -13.32
CA THR A 78 4.26 -4.10 -12.40
C THR A 78 5.10 -3.07 -13.15
N THR A 79 4.62 -1.82 -13.20
CA THR A 79 5.46 -0.70 -13.67
C THR A 79 5.90 0.15 -12.48
N LEU A 80 7.07 0.80 -12.57
CA LEU A 80 7.52 1.75 -11.54
C LEU A 80 6.55 2.94 -11.39
N ALA A 81 5.84 3.33 -12.45
CA ALA A 81 4.75 4.29 -12.39
C ALA A 81 3.58 3.80 -11.51
N SER A 82 3.25 2.51 -11.61
CA SER A 82 2.33 1.83 -10.69
C SER A 82 2.91 1.60 -9.29
N PHE A 83 4.16 1.99 -9.04
CA PHE A 83 4.76 1.96 -7.71
C PHE A 83 4.92 3.33 -7.08
N ALA A 84 4.98 4.42 -7.86
CA ALA A 84 5.21 5.80 -7.38
C ALA A 84 4.04 6.43 -6.58
N LEU A 85 3.38 5.59 -5.79
CA LEU A 85 2.00 5.65 -5.37
C LEU A 85 1.90 5.78 -3.86
N ALA A 86 2.17 6.99 -3.40
CA ALA A 86 1.39 7.69 -2.37
C ALA A 86 2.03 9.05 -2.07
N LEU A 87 2.33 9.80 -3.13
CA LEU A 87 2.77 11.18 -2.99
C LEU A 87 1.54 12.05 -2.72
N PRO A 88 1.57 12.94 -1.70
CA PRO A 88 0.46 13.86 -1.46
C PRO A 88 0.18 14.70 -2.72
N PRO A 89 -1.09 15.10 -2.96
CA PRO A 89 -1.52 15.82 -4.17
C PRO A 89 -0.89 17.21 -4.34
N SER A 90 -0.05 17.65 -3.40
CA SER A 90 0.67 18.92 -3.39
C SER A 90 2.02 18.89 -4.11
N ILE A 91 2.38 17.78 -4.78
CA ILE A 91 3.69 17.67 -5.42
C ILE A 91 3.60 18.06 -6.91
N PRO A 92 4.38 19.08 -7.35
CA PRO A 92 4.35 19.54 -8.73
C PRO A 92 4.75 18.43 -9.71
N SER A 93 4.09 18.41 -10.87
CA SER A 93 4.22 17.35 -11.89
C SER A 93 5.66 17.10 -12.36
N ASP A 94 6.53 18.12 -12.30
CA ASP A 94 7.96 18.00 -12.65
C ASP A 94 8.75 17.13 -11.66
N LEU A 95 8.39 17.20 -10.37
CA LEU A 95 8.98 16.34 -9.34
C LEU A 95 8.48 14.90 -9.50
N LEU A 96 7.22 14.72 -9.88
CA LEU A 96 6.61 13.41 -10.14
C LEU A 96 7.42 12.61 -11.15
N THR A 97 7.85 13.24 -12.24
CA THR A 97 8.72 12.65 -13.30
C THR A 97 10.09 12.18 -12.76
N HIS A 98 10.63 12.87 -11.77
CA HIS A 98 11.86 12.48 -11.08
C HIS A 98 11.62 11.38 -10.03
N LEU A 99 10.47 11.40 -9.36
CA LEU A 99 10.10 10.43 -8.33
C LEU A 99 9.73 9.07 -8.95
N VAL A 100 9.12 9.01 -10.15
CA VAL A 100 8.92 7.74 -10.90
C VAL A 100 10.23 7.09 -11.35
N HIS A 101 11.32 7.86 -11.45
CA HIS A 101 12.65 7.33 -11.75
C HIS A 101 13.37 6.79 -10.49
N SER A 102 12.87 7.06 -9.28
CA SER A 102 13.55 6.70 -8.04
C SER A 102 12.59 6.12 -7.00
N LEU A 103 12.70 4.80 -6.74
CA LEU A 103 11.97 4.11 -5.69
C LEU A 103 12.13 4.76 -4.30
N SER A 104 13.30 5.36 -4.01
CA SER A 104 13.58 6.01 -2.73
C SER A 104 12.66 7.20 -2.47
N SER A 105 12.41 7.97 -3.52
CA SER A 105 11.59 9.17 -3.52
C SER A 105 10.11 8.89 -3.22
N VAL A 106 9.63 7.77 -3.72
CA VAL A 106 8.28 7.24 -3.46
C VAL A 106 8.14 6.76 -2.02
N LEU A 107 9.15 6.04 -1.52
CA LEU A 107 9.19 5.57 -0.13
C LEU A 107 9.24 6.74 0.86
N THR A 108 10.00 7.80 0.57
CA THR A 108 10.01 9.04 1.36
C THR A 108 8.65 9.74 1.37
N ALA A 109 7.92 9.69 0.27
CA ALA A 109 6.61 10.30 0.18
C ALA A 109 5.53 9.52 0.96
N LEU A 110 5.61 8.19 0.91
CA LEU A 110 4.79 7.31 1.73
C LEU A 110 4.96 7.61 3.23
N ASP A 111 6.17 7.96 3.64
CA ASP A 111 6.49 8.35 5.03
C ASP A 111 5.84 9.69 5.45
N SER A 112 5.50 10.55 4.48
CA SER A 112 4.87 11.86 4.72
C SER A 112 3.33 11.84 4.76
N LEU A 113 2.70 10.67 4.64
CA LEU A 113 1.23 10.55 4.68
C LEU A 113 0.67 10.97 6.04
N PRO A 114 -0.37 11.82 6.08
CA PRO A 114 -0.96 12.27 7.33
C PRO A 114 -1.50 11.08 8.15
N PRO A 115 -1.35 11.10 9.49
CA PRO A 115 -1.96 10.10 10.36
C PRO A 115 -3.49 10.17 10.25
N PRO A 116 -4.21 9.05 10.40
CA PRO A 116 -5.67 9.06 10.43
C PRO A 116 -6.14 9.97 11.57
N SER A 117 -6.99 10.94 11.25
CA SER A 117 -7.51 11.92 12.20
C SER A 117 -8.43 11.26 13.22
N THR A 118 -7.89 10.92 14.37
CA THR A 118 -8.64 10.80 15.63
C THR A 118 -7.88 11.57 16.70
N ALA A 119 -8.52 12.63 17.18
CA ALA A 119 -7.98 13.57 18.15
C ALA A 119 -7.63 12.90 19.49
N SER A 120 -6.42 13.15 20.00
CA SER A 120 -6.09 13.37 21.42
C SER A 120 -4.62 13.80 21.55
N PRO A 121 -4.29 14.88 22.28
CA PRO A 121 -2.92 15.28 22.52
C PRO A 121 -2.40 14.56 23.77
N SER A 122 -1.61 13.50 23.60
CA SER A 122 -0.79 12.95 24.68
C SER A 122 0.67 13.13 24.33
N SER A 123 1.32 13.99 25.12
CA SER A 123 2.76 14.21 25.16
C SER A 123 3.49 12.95 25.61
N ASP A 124 3.98 12.19 24.63
CA ASP A 124 4.98 11.14 24.76
C ASP A 124 6.06 11.36 23.68
N PRO A 125 7.34 11.00 23.93
CA PRO A 125 8.44 11.22 22.99
C PRO A 125 8.19 10.48 21.66
N PRO A 126 8.66 11.00 20.51
CA PRO A 126 8.32 10.44 19.20
C PRO A 126 8.90 9.02 19.09
N ALA A 127 8.00 8.03 19.13
CA ALA A 127 8.32 6.66 18.79
C ALA A 127 8.96 6.65 17.40
N SER A 128 10.16 6.06 17.31
CA SER A 128 10.91 5.74 16.10
C SER A 128 10.03 5.68 14.84
N THR A 129 10.15 6.70 13.99
CA THR A 129 9.50 6.77 12.67
C THR A 129 10.15 5.73 11.75
N GLU A 130 9.79 4.46 11.92
CA GLU A 130 10.13 3.44 10.94
C GLU A 130 9.28 3.66 9.68
N PRO A 131 9.90 3.65 8.49
CA PRO A 131 9.19 3.94 7.26
C PRO A 131 8.06 2.93 7.03
N PRO A 132 6.88 3.37 6.55
CA PRO A 132 5.75 2.49 6.30
C PRO A 132 6.15 1.37 5.35
N THR A 133 5.81 0.14 5.71
CA THR A 133 6.17 -1.03 4.90
C THR A 133 5.22 -1.13 3.71
N VAL A 134 5.79 -1.31 2.51
CA VAL A 134 5.03 -1.49 1.27
C VAL A 134 4.99 -2.96 0.92
N TYR A 135 3.79 -3.48 0.65
CA TYR A 135 3.54 -4.83 0.22
C TYR A 135 2.98 -4.84 -1.21
N LEU A 136 3.40 -5.84 -1.98
CA LEU A 136 2.78 -6.22 -3.25
C LEU A 136 1.93 -7.46 -2.99
N ALA A 137 0.62 -7.37 -3.17
CA ALA A 137 -0.28 -8.51 -3.08
C ALA A 137 -0.57 -9.02 -4.48
N ILE A 138 0.05 -10.14 -4.85
CA ILE A 138 -0.18 -10.81 -6.12
C ILE A 138 -1.32 -11.80 -5.92
N VAL A 139 -2.40 -11.60 -6.67
CA VAL A 139 -3.61 -12.41 -6.58
C VAL A 139 -3.77 -13.25 -7.84
N GLU A 140 -3.93 -14.55 -7.63
CA GLU A 140 -4.16 -15.53 -8.68
C GLU A 140 -5.65 -15.75 -8.96
N LYS A 141 -5.95 -16.40 -10.09
CA LYS A 141 -7.33 -16.64 -10.55
C LYS A 141 -8.08 -17.65 -9.66
N ASP A 142 -7.36 -18.54 -8.99
CA ASP A 142 -7.88 -19.50 -8.01
C ASP A 142 -8.20 -18.85 -6.66
N GLY A 143 -7.82 -17.58 -6.47
CA GLY A 143 -7.98 -16.84 -5.22
C GLY A 143 -6.82 -16.95 -4.25
N SER A 144 -5.72 -17.62 -4.63
CA SER A 144 -4.47 -17.61 -3.88
C SER A 144 -3.86 -16.20 -3.89
N ILE A 145 -3.29 -15.78 -2.76
CA ILE A 145 -2.65 -14.47 -2.60
C ILE A 145 -1.24 -14.63 -2.04
N VAL A 146 -0.26 -14.02 -2.70
CA VAL A 146 1.14 -13.97 -2.25
C VAL A 146 1.53 -12.52 -1.96
N TYR A 147 2.05 -12.28 -0.76
CA TYR A 147 2.49 -10.95 -0.32
C TYR A 147 4.02 -10.84 -0.37
N TYR A 148 4.53 -9.92 -1.19
CA TYR A 148 5.94 -9.55 -1.21
C TYR A 148 6.17 -8.25 -0.47
N VAL A 149 7.20 -8.19 0.37
CA VAL A 149 7.63 -6.93 0.96
C VAL A 149 8.53 -6.20 -0.02
N LEU A 150 8.16 -4.99 -0.39
CA LEU A 150 8.97 -4.14 -1.24
C LEU A 150 9.89 -3.29 -0.35
N ARG A 151 11.19 -3.46 -0.58
CA ARG A 151 12.27 -2.74 0.11
C ARG A 151 13.19 -2.12 -0.93
N GLN A 152 14.05 -1.22 -0.46
CA GLN A 152 15.05 -0.56 -1.29
C GLN A 152 16.19 -1.52 -1.67
N GLY A 153 15.95 -2.35 -2.69
CA GLY A 153 16.95 -3.05 -3.51
C GLY A 153 18.01 -3.92 -2.82
N ILE A 154 19.03 -4.28 -3.62
CA ILE A 154 20.24 -4.99 -3.20
C ILE A 154 21.27 -3.93 -2.80
N VAL A 155 21.67 -3.91 -1.52
CA VAL A 155 22.70 -2.99 -1.02
C VAL A 155 24.04 -3.73 -1.05
N SER A 156 25.00 -3.25 -1.85
CA SER A 156 26.38 -3.77 -1.81
C SER A 156 26.96 -3.63 -0.40
N PRO A 157 27.81 -4.58 0.06
CA PRO A 157 28.49 -4.46 1.33
C PRO A 157 29.27 -3.13 1.37
N LYS A 158 29.10 -2.36 2.44
CA LYS A 158 30.06 -1.30 2.76
C LYS A 158 31.40 -2.00 2.99
N GLU A 159 32.44 -1.52 2.30
CA GLU A 159 33.78 -2.13 2.28
C GLU A 159 34.20 -2.65 3.66
N VAL A 160 34.73 -3.88 3.68
CA VAL A 160 35.36 -4.47 4.86
C VAL A 160 36.55 -3.56 5.20
N PRO A 161 36.62 -2.97 6.42
CA PRO A 161 37.80 -2.22 6.83
C PRO A 161 39.04 -3.11 6.72
N GLU A 162 40.10 -2.58 6.10
CA GLU A 162 41.41 -3.25 5.96
C GLU A 162 41.99 -3.76 7.28
#